data_AF-A0A4Y2K695-F1
#
_entry.id   AF-A0A4Y2K695-F1
#
_cell.length_a   1.000
_cell.length_b   1.000
_cell.length_c   1.000
_cell.angle_alpha   90.00
_cell.angle_beta   90.00
_cell.angle_gamma   90.00
#
_symmetry.space_group_name_H-M   'P 1'
#
loop_
_entity.id
_entity.type
_entity.pdbx_description
1 polymer ?
#
loop_
_entity_poly.entity_id
_entity_poly.type
_entity_poly.pdbx_seq_one_letter_code
_entity_poly.pdbx_strand_id
1 'polypeptide(L)'
;MGLGRTTEWGDYFVHYRDGFEIDFKVFRLSDASSVFMAEMTAIREAIEYVIEGGLGPTQIVSDSRSSLMALESTCEKRSFI
;
A
#
# COMPACT_ATOMS: atom_id res chain seq x y z
N MET A 1 11.89 5.13 34.67
CA MET A 1 10.47 5.33 35.04
C MET A 1 9.93 6.34 34.04
N GLY A 2 9.37 6.03 32.87
CA GLY A 2 8.64 4.86 32.38
C GLY A 2 7.25 5.33 31.99
N LEU A 3 6.99 5.56 30.69
CA LEU A 3 5.68 5.43 30.02
C LEU A 3 5.81 5.68 28.49
N GLY A 4 5.79 4.58 27.73
CA GLY A 4 5.09 4.46 26.45
C GLY A 4 5.68 5.13 25.20
N ARG A 5 6.78 4.59 24.66
CA ARG A 5 7.07 4.72 23.21
C ARG A 5 6.51 3.50 22.50
N THR A 6 5.34 3.62 21.87
CA THR A 6 4.89 2.72 20.79
C THR A 6 4.08 3.55 19.81
N THR A 7 4.69 3.94 18.70
CA THR A 7 4.01 4.54 17.55
C THR A 7 3.02 3.51 17.00
N GLU A 8 1.72 3.77 17.11
CA GLU A 8 0.62 2.84 16.80
C GLU A 8 0.23 2.83 15.31
N TRP A 9 1.19 3.05 14.41
CA TRP A 9 0.96 3.15 12.97
C TRP A 9 1.45 1.89 12.29
N GLY A 10 0.65 1.35 11.37
CA GLY A 10 0.93 0.09 10.69
C GLY A 10 1.79 0.30 9.45
N ASP A 11 1.26 1.05 8.48
CA ASP A 11 1.89 1.29 7.18
C ASP A 11 1.25 2.51 6.49
N TYR A 12 1.76 2.95 5.34
CA TYR A 12 1.32 4.16 4.65
C TYR A 12 1.59 4.11 3.13
N PHE A 13 0.94 5.00 2.39
CA PHE A 13 1.35 5.33 1.02
C PHE A 13 1.53 6.85 0.87
N VAL A 14 2.31 7.23 -0.15
CA VAL A 14 2.55 8.62 -0.53
C VAL A 14 2.21 8.81 -2.00
N HIS A 15 1.49 9.89 -2.33
CA HIS A 15 1.14 10.28 -3.68
C HIS A 15 2.08 11.39 -4.16
N TYR A 16 2.81 11.09 -5.23
CA TYR A 16 3.67 12.05 -5.91
C TYR A 16 3.05 12.51 -7.24
N ARG A 17 3.19 13.80 -7.55
CA ARG A 17 2.88 14.39 -8.85
C ARG A 17 3.98 15.36 -9.26
N ASP A 18 4.51 15.20 -10.46
CA ASP A 18 5.59 16.03 -11.01
C ASP A 18 6.84 16.12 -10.11
N GLY A 19 7.13 15.03 -9.38
CA GLY A 19 8.25 14.94 -8.44
C GLY A 19 7.99 15.52 -7.05
N PHE A 20 6.78 16.05 -6.80
CA PHE A 20 6.38 16.59 -5.50
C PHE A 20 5.42 15.65 -4.80
N GLU A 21 5.63 15.45 -3.49
CA GLU A 21 4.64 14.83 -2.62
C GLU A 21 3.43 15.77 -2.49
N ILE A 22 2.25 15.28 -2.83
CA ILE A 22 1.01 16.07 -2.79
C ILE A 22 -0.01 15.55 -1.79
N ASP A 23 0.11 14.28 -1.38
CA ASP A 23 -0.78 13.67 -0.40
C ASP A 23 -0.14 12.40 0.19
N PHE A 24 -0.62 11.96 1.35
CA PHE A 24 -0.24 10.68 1.93
C PHE A 24 -1.38 10.15 2.82
N LYS A 25 -1.42 8.84 3.01
CA LYS A 25 -2.35 8.20 3.94
C LYS A 25 -1.60 7.20 4.79
N VAL A 26 -1.71 7.35 6.10
CA VAL A 26 -1.23 6.37 7.09
C VAL A 26 -2.43 5.59 7.59
N PHE A 27 -2.26 4.28 7.78
CA PHE A 27 -3.30 3.42 8.31
C PHE A 27 -2.75 2.54 9.43
N ARG A 28 -3.68 2.14 10.31
CA ARG A 28 -3.37 1.25 11.43
C ARG A 28 -3.63 -0.18 10.99
N LEU A 29 -2.67 -1.05 11.29
CA LEU A 29 -2.79 -2.47 11.08
C LEU A 29 -3.14 -3.17 12.39
N SER A 30 -3.66 -4.39 12.28
CA SER A 30 -3.84 -5.26 13.44
C SER A 30 -2.48 -5.65 14.01
N ASP A 31 -2.40 -5.85 15.33
CA ASP A 31 -1.20 -6.32 16.01
C ASP A 31 -0.70 -7.69 15.47
N ALA A 32 -1.58 -8.44 14.80
CA ALA A 32 -1.28 -9.73 14.18
C ALA A 32 -0.88 -9.62 12.68
N SER A 33 -0.76 -8.43 12.12
CA SER A 33 -0.41 -8.24 10.70
C SER A 33 1.07 -8.55 10.44
N SER A 34 1.34 -9.32 9.39
CA SER A 34 2.70 -9.52 8.87
C SER A 34 3.11 -8.36 7.98
N VAL A 35 4.41 -8.20 7.74
CA VAL A 35 4.93 -7.19 6.79
C VAL A 35 4.32 -7.37 5.40
N PHE A 36 4.15 -8.63 4.94
CA PHE A 36 3.48 -8.88 3.66
C PHE A 36 2.02 -8.41 3.66
N MET A 37 1.28 -8.61 4.76
CA MET A 37 -0.09 -8.10 4.87
C MET A 37 -0.13 -6.57 4.92
N ALA A 38 0.82 -5.94 5.60
CA ALA A 38 0.96 -4.48 5.65
C ALA A 38 1.05 -3.89 4.24
N GLU A 39 2.04 -4.37 3.49
CA GLU A 39 2.33 -3.91 2.13
C GLU A 39 1.17 -4.15 1.16
N MET A 40 0.52 -5.31 1.25
CA MET A 40 -0.67 -5.60 0.44
C MET A 40 -1.85 -4.68 0.81
N THR A 41 -1.98 -4.31 2.09
CA THR A 41 -2.94 -3.28 2.53
C THR A 41 -2.55 -1.91 1.99
N ALA A 42 -1.28 -1.50 2.00
CA ALA A 42 -0.84 -0.23 1.41
C ALA A 42 -1.21 -0.12 -0.06
N ILE A 43 -0.93 -1.17 -0.83
CA ILE A 43 -1.26 -1.23 -2.26
C ILE A 43 -2.78 -1.15 -2.46
N ARG A 44 -3.57 -1.88 -1.67
CA ARG A 44 -5.04 -1.83 -1.73
C ARG A 44 -5.56 -0.42 -1.42
N GLU A 45 -5.10 0.21 -0.36
CA GLU A 45 -5.52 1.56 0.04
C GLU A 45 -5.12 2.61 -1.01
N ALA A 46 -3.95 2.47 -1.63
CA ALA A 46 -3.51 3.33 -2.73
C ALA A 46 -4.40 3.14 -3.98
N ILE A 47 -4.82 1.91 -4.30
CA ILE A 47 -5.77 1.65 -5.40
C ILE A 47 -7.13 2.30 -5.12
N GLU A 48 -7.66 2.12 -3.91
CA GLU A 48 -8.93 2.74 -3.50
C GLU A 48 -8.84 4.26 -3.61
N TYR A 49 -7.76 4.86 -3.13
CA TYR A 49 -7.50 6.30 -3.29
C TYR A 49 -7.47 6.75 -4.76
N VAL A 50 -6.82 5.99 -5.66
CA VAL A 50 -6.79 6.30 -7.11
C VAL A 50 -8.18 6.26 -7.73
N ILE A 51 -8.97 5.24 -7.39
CA ILE A 51 -10.33 5.04 -7.92
C ILE A 51 -11.27 6.13 -7.40
N GLU A 52 -11.31 6.34 -6.08
CA GLU A 52 -12.18 7.33 -5.44
C GLU A 52 -11.80 8.77 -5.84
N GLY A 53 -10.49 9.04 -5.99
CA GLY A 53 -9.97 10.32 -6.43
C GLY A 53 -10.13 10.60 -7.93
N GLY A 54 -10.55 9.60 -8.73
CA GLY A 54 -10.69 9.76 -10.19
C GLY A 54 -9.38 10.14 -10.88
N LEU A 55 -8.24 9.67 -10.36
CA LEU A 55 -6.90 10.10 -10.76
C LEU A 55 -6.48 9.61 -12.16
N GLY A 56 -7.25 8.70 -12.77
CA GLY A 56 -6.93 8.09 -14.05
C GLY A 56 -5.79 7.07 -13.96
N PRO A 57 -5.18 6.69 -15.10
CA PRO A 57 -4.05 5.75 -15.12
C PRO A 57 -2.91 6.24 -14.23
N THR A 58 -2.71 5.56 -13.09
CA THR A 58 -1.72 5.93 -12.07
C THR A 58 -0.77 4.76 -11.84
N GLN A 59 0.52 5.05 -11.78
CA GLN A 59 1.52 4.04 -11.44
C GLN A 59 1.62 3.89 -9.92
N ILE A 60 1.42 2.67 -9.42
CA ILE A 60 1.66 2.33 -8.02
C ILE A 60 2.98 1.56 -7.96
N VAL A 61 3.88 2.01 -7.09
CA VAL A 61 5.18 1.39 -6.85
C VAL A 61 5.26 0.92 -5.40
N SER A 62 5.88 -0.23 -5.18
CA SER A 62 6.16 -0.78 -3.84
C SER A 62 7.57 -1.39 -3.88
N ASP A 63 8.30 -1.27 -2.78
CA ASP A 63 9.61 -1.89 -2.59
C ASP A 63 9.50 -3.35 -2.12
N SER A 64 8.31 -3.80 -1.74
CA SER A 64 8.01 -5.19 -1.38
C SER A 64 7.94 -6.10 -2.60
N ARG A 65 9.07 -6.75 -2.89
CA ARG A 65 9.17 -7.76 -3.96
C ARG A 65 8.16 -8.90 -3.79
N SER A 66 7.91 -9.34 -2.55
CA SER A 66 6.94 -10.42 -2.29
C SER A 66 5.51 -9.99 -2.63
N SER A 67 5.14 -8.75 -2.33
CA SER A 67 3.85 -8.17 -2.72
C SER A 67 3.70 -8.09 -4.23
N LEU A 68 4.72 -7.59 -4.93
CA LEU A 68 4.71 -7.49 -6.39
C LEU A 68 4.61 -8.87 -7.07
N MET A 69 5.36 -9.87 -6.59
CA MET A 69 5.30 -11.24 -7.11
C MET A 69 3.94 -11.90 -6.89
N ALA A 70 3.29 -11.66 -5.75
CA ALA A 70 1.96 -12.18 -5.47
C ALA A 70 0.90 -11.57 -6.41
N LEU A 71 1.02 -10.28 -6.73
CA LEU A 71 0.15 -9.59 -7.68
C LEU A 71 0.38 -10.07 -9.11
N GLU A 72 1.63 -10.22 -9.53
CA GLU A 72 1.99 -10.73 -10.85
C GLU A 72 1.45 -12.15 -11.07
N SER A 73 1.64 -13.06 -10.10
CA SER A 73 1.06 -14.41 -10.14
C SER A 73 -0.47 -14.39 -10.24
N THR A 74 -1.13 -13.38 -9.69
CA THR A 74 -2.59 -13.20 -9.82
C THR A 74 -2.99 -12.70 -11.21
N CYS A 75 -2.15 -11.88 -11.84
CA CYS A 75 -2.33 -11.43 -13.22
C CYS A 75 -2.22 -12.61 -14.20
N GLU A 76 -1.22 -13.47 -14.04
CA GLU A 76 -1.06 -14.71 -14.82
C GLU A 76 -2.26 -15.66 -14.65
N LYS A 77 -2.90 -15.65 -13.47
CA LYS A 77 -4.12 -16.44 -13.21
C LYS A 77 -5.41 -15.80 -13.74
N ARG A 78 -5.37 -14.58 -14.28
CA ARG A 78 -6.53 -13.96 -14.97
C ARG A 78 -6.51 -14.16 -16.49
N SER A 79 -5.47 -14.82 -17.03
CA SER A 79 -5.38 -15.17 -18.45
C SER A 79 -5.83 -16.61 -18.77
N PHE A 80 -6.74 -17.19 -17.97
CA PHE A 80 -7.39 -18.43 -18.40
C PHE A 80 -8.40 -18.11 -19.51
N ILE A 81 -8.13 -18.69 -20.68
CA ILE A 81 -8.94 -18.77 -21.92
C ILE A 81 -10.42 -19.05 -21.69
#